data_AF-A0A6T8MRR6-F1
#
_entry.id   AF-A0A6T8MRR6-F1
#
_cell.length_a   1.000
_cell.length_b   1.000
_cell.length_c   1.000
_cell.angle_alpha   90.00
_cell.angle_beta   90.00
_cell.angle_gamma   90.00
#
_symmetry.space_group_name_H-M   'P 1'
#
loop_
_entity.id
_entity.type
_entity.pdbx_description
1 polymer ?
#
loop_
_entity_poly.entity_id
_entity_poly.type
_entity_poly.pdbx_seq_one_letter_code
_entity_poly.pdbx_strand_id
1 'polypeptide(L)'
;MSCFVQPTQETVSSVESISDQAGDRLVVLMNPQWRITDDALDAASKDGGIWRGLASFLGGKGDSMQRLSDAGFQDIFTLEGYVCKGGDIRLAKRFDSDWFVFAANDDATGYIKLGTMKDRPTYQDVDGMLDDKGIGLKYARDFGMTPKI
;
A
#
# COMPACT_ATOMS: atom_id res chain seq x y z
N MET A 1 -4.35 -3.40 -27.10
CA MET A 1 -4.24 -3.41 -25.63
C MET A 1 -4.15 -4.85 -25.14
N SER A 2 -3.29 -5.15 -24.18
CA SER A 2 -3.30 -6.39 -23.38
C SER A 2 -3.78 -6.05 -21.98
N CYS A 3 -4.68 -6.85 -21.42
CA CYS A 3 -5.13 -6.67 -20.03
C CYS A 3 -5.04 -8.00 -19.30
N PHE A 4 -4.26 -8.03 -18.22
CA PHE A 4 -4.20 -9.15 -17.30
C PHE A 4 -5.15 -8.89 -16.16
N VAL A 5 -6.15 -9.75 -16.00
CA VAL A 5 -7.14 -9.65 -14.95
C VAL A 5 -6.75 -10.56 -13.81
N GLN A 6 -6.57 -9.99 -12.63
CA GLN A 6 -6.15 -10.69 -11.42
C GLN A 6 -4.89 -11.55 -11.59
N PRO A 7 -3.80 -11.01 -12.19
CA PRO A 7 -2.55 -11.76 -12.27
C PRO A 7 -2.04 -12.05 -10.86
N THR A 8 -1.48 -13.24 -10.68
CA THR A 8 -0.87 -13.68 -9.44
C THR A 8 0.66 -13.70 -9.57
N GLN A 9 1.40 -13.86 -8.48
CA GLN A 9 2.87 -13.89 -8.50
C GLN A 9 3.41 -14.94 -9.47
N GLU A 10 2.72 -16.08 -9.56
CA GLU A 10 3.06 -17.19 -10.46
C GLU A 10 2.94 -16.81 -11.96
N THR A 11 2.20 -15.76 -12.28
CA THR A 11 1.97 -15.29 -13.66
C THR A 11 2.86 -14.13 -14.09
N VAL A 12 3.70 -13.59 -13.19
CA VAL A 12 4.54 -12.41 -13.47
C VAL A 12 5.46 -12.64 -14.67
N SER A 13 6.08 -13.81 -14.78
CA SER A 13 6.94 -14.12 -15.93
C SER A 13 6.18 -14.11 -17.27
N SER A 14 4.89 -14.49 -17.27
CA SER A 14 4.04 -14.38 -18.47
C SER A 14 3.68 -12.94 -18.79
N VAL A 15 3.44 -12.12 -17.76
CA VAL A 15 3.21 -10.68 -17.90
C VAL A 15 4.42 -10.01 -18.55
N GLU A 16 5.63 -10.27 -18.06
CA GLU A 16 6.88 -9.75 -18.63
C GLU A 16 7.04 -10.16 -20.09
N SER A 17 6.94 -11.46 -20.39
CA SER A 17 7.13 -11.96 -21.76
C SER A 17 6.16 -11.33 -22.76
N ILE A 18 4.90 -11.12 -22.38
CA ILE A 18 3.90 -10.47 -23.22
C ILE A 18 4.16 -8.96 -23.32
N SER A 19 4.70 -8.34 -22.28
CA SER A 19 5.07 -6.92 -22.25
C SER A 19 6.25 -6.65 -23.18
N ASP A 20 7.27 -7.50 -23.18
CA ASP A 20 8.41 -7.41 -24.10
C ASP A 20 7.99 -7.51 -25.57
N GLN A 21 6.95 -8.30 -25.84
CA GLN A 21 6.38 -8.48 -27.19
C GLN A 21 5.34 -7.41 -27.55
N ALA A 22 5.00 -6.50 -26.63
CA ALA A 22 3.88 -5.59 -26.83
C ALA A 22 4.19 -4.46 -27.83
N GLY A 23 5.45 -4.05 -27.98
CA GLY A 23 5.80 -2.84 -28.74
C GLY A 23 5.03 -1.64 -28.20
N ASP A 24 4.33 -0.91 -29.07
CA ASP A 24 3.51 0.26 -28.69
C ASP A 24 2.16 -0.08 -28.04
N ARG A 25 1.83 -1.37 -27.90
CA ARG A 25 0.55 -1.80 -27.36
C ARG A 25 0.52 -1.60 -25.85
N LEU A 26 -0.43 -0.81 -25.35
CA LEU A 26 -0.71 -0.67 -23.92
C LEU A 26 -0.94 -2.03 -23.24
N VAL A 27 -0.22 -2.28 -22.15
CA VAL A 27 -0.38 -3.44 -21.26
C VAL A 27 -0.89 -2.96 -19.90
N VAL A 28 -1.96 -3.57 -19.41
CA VAL A 28 -2.63 -3.21 -18.16
C VAL A 28 -2.70 -4.41 -17.24
N LEU A 29 -2.42 -4.20 -15.95
CA LEU A 29 -2.71 -5.15 -14.89
C LEU A 29 -3.91 -4.64 -14.10
N MET A 30 -4.96 -5.44 -14.03
CA MET A 30 -6.17 -5.10 -13.29
C MET A 30 -6.29 -5.99 -12.06
N ASN A 31 -6.35 -5.37 -10.88
CA ASN A 31 -6.53 -6.04 -9.59
C ASN A 31 -5.54 -7.21 -9.34
N PRO A 32 -4.22 -6.98 -9.45
CA PRO A 32 -3.24 -8.04 -9.22
C PRO A 32 -3.34 -8.63 -7.81
N GLN A 33 -3.23 -9.96 -7.71
CA GLN A 33 -3.37 -10.73 -6.47
C GLN A 33 -1.99 -11.09 -5.92
N TRP A 34 -1.28 -10.09 -5.43
CA TRP A 34 0.01 -10.31 -4.78
C TRP A 34 -0.21 -10.82 -3.36
N ARG A 35 0.20 -12.07 -3.09
CA ARG A 35 0.20 -12.60 -1.73
C ARG A 35 1.13 -11.75 -0.86
N ILE A 36 0.57 -11.18 0.20
CA ILE A 36 1.36 -10.60 1.28
C ILE A 36 1.71 -11.78 2.17
N THR A 37 2.98 -12.21 2.17
CA THR A 37 3.45 -13.15 3.19
C THR A 37 3.60 -12.33 4.47
N ASP A 38 2.53 -12.30 5.27
CA ASP A 38 2.34 -11.41 6.44
C ASP A 38 3.39 -11.58 7.57
N ASP A 39 4.21 -12.61 7.57
CA ASP A 39 5.10 -12.91 8.71
C ASP A 39 6.37 -12.04 8.81
N ALA A 40 6.81 -11.37 7.73
CA ALA A 40 8.11 -10.66 7.73
C ALA A 40 8.00 -9.17 8.11
N LEU A 41 6.88 -8.51 7.81
CA LEU A 41 6.73 -7.06 8.03
C LEU A 41 6.29 -6.73 9.46
N ASP A 42 5.52 -7.62 10.11
CA ASP A 42 5.09 -7.45 11.49
C ASP A 42 6.27 -7.53 12.47
N ALA A 43 7.29 -8.33 12.16
CA ALA A 43 8.51 -8.44 12.96
C ALA A 43 9.49 -7.26 12.76
N ALA A 44 9.53 -6.66 11.57
CA ALA A 44 10.50 -5.61 11.21
C ALA A 44 10.08 -4.20 11.66
N SER A 45 8.84 -4.02 12.12
CA SER A 45 8.30 -2.72 12.55
C SER A 45 8.79 -2.24 13.92
N LYS A 46 9.53 -3.09 14.67
CA LYS A 46 9.99 -2.77 16.03
C LYS A 46 11.42 -2.23 16.15
N ASP A 47 12.25 -2.33 15.11
CA ASP A 47 13.62 -1.80 15.15
C ASP A 47 13.97 -1.04 13.87
N GLY A 48 13.88 0.29 13.98
CA GLY A 48 14.25 1.22 12.94
C GLY A 48 15.76 1.22 12.70
N GLY A 49 16.16 1.07 11.45
CA GLY A 49 17.46 1.57 10.99
C GLY A 49 18.10 0.82 9.84
N ILE A 50 17.95 -0.50 9.76
CA ILE A 50 18.86 -1.32 8.92
C ILE A 50 18.13 -2.32 8.00
N TRP A 51 16.82 -2.56 8.17
CA TRP A 51 16.09 -3.63 7.46
C TRP A 51 15.34 -3.22 6.18
N ARG A 52 15.43 -1.95 5.74
CA ARG A 52 14.73 -1.43 4.56
C ARG A 52 15.10 -2.17 3.26
N GLY A 53 16.26 -2.83 3.22
CA GLY A 53 16.76 -3.62 2.08
C GLY A 53 16.58 -5.14 2.17
N LEU A 54 16.10 -5.69 3.30
CA LEU A 54 15.97 -7.15 3.51
C LEU A 54 14.51 -7.62 3.57
N ALA A 55 13.56 -6.73 3.85
CA ALA A 55 12.12 -7.04 3.74
C ALA A 55 11.67 -7.32 2.29
N SER A 56 12.41 -6.82 1.29
CA SER A 56 12.21 -7.14 -0.13
C SER A 56 12.70 -8.55 -0.50
N PHE A 57 13.52 -9.19 0.34
CA PHE A 57 14.18 -10.46 0.05
C PHE A 57 13.43 -11.70 0.59
N LEU A 58 12.43 -11.54 1.47
CA LEU A 58 11.75 -12.65 2.16
C LEU A 58 10.26 -12.85 1.82
N GLY A 59 9.70 -12.10 0.88
CA GLY A 59 8.30 -12.28 0.46
C GLY A 59 8.10 -12.03 -1.03
N GLY A 60 7.52 -13.01 -1.74
CA GLY A 60 7.36 -13.03 -3.21
C GLY A 60 6.65 -11.81 -3.82
N LYS A 61 5.99 -10.98 -3.01
CA LYS A 61 5.46 -9.67 -3.43
C LYS A 61 6.57 -8.66 -3.77
N GLY A 62 7.66 -8.61 -3.00
CA GLY A 62 8.75 -7.66 -3.22
C GLY A 62 9.42 -7.87 -4.57
N ASP A 63 9.80 -9.11 -4.87
CA ASP A 63 10.38 -9.50 -6.16
C ASP A 63 9.43 -9.20 -7.33
N SER A 64 8.16 -9.60 -7.21
CA SER A 64 7.16 -9.35 -8.26
C SER A 64 6.96 -7.85 -8.53
N MET A 65 6.90 -7.03 -7.49
CA MET A 65 6.73 -5.57 -7.64
C MET A 65 7.97 -4.91 -8.23
N GLN A 66 9.17 -5.34 -7.84
CA GLN A 66 10.42 -4.84 -8.40
C GLN A 66 10.49 -5.14 -9.90
N ARG A 67 10.21 -6.38 -10.29
CA ARG A 67 10.18 -6.83 -11.69
C ARG A 67 9.20 -6.03 -12.55
N LEU A 68 8.00 -5.77 -12.03
CA LEU A 68 7.02 -4.94 -12.72
C LEU A 68 7.48 -3.48 -12.84
N SER A 69 8.10 -2.93 -11.79
CA SER A 69 8.68 -1.59 -11.84
C SER A 69 9.80 -1.50 -12.87
N ASP A 70 10.67 -2.51 -12.94
CA ASP A 70 11.78 -2.58 -13.91
C ASP A 70 11.26 -2.71 -15.35
N ALA A 71 10.12 -3.40 -15.54
CA ALA A 71 9.38 -3.45 -16.80
C ALA A 71 8.59 -2.16 -17.11
N GLY A 72 8.69 -1.12 -16.28
CA GLY A 72 8.09 0.18 -16.50
C GLY A 72 6.61 0.30 -16.13
N PHE A 73 6.04 -0.68 -15.42
CA PHE A 73 4.67 -0.56 -14.91
C PHE A 73 4.59 0.54 -13.85
N GLN A 74 3.47 1.25 -13.85
CA GLN A 74 3.19 2.35 -12.93
C GLN A 74 1.81 2.15 -12.29
N ASP A 75 1.69 2.53 -11.02
CA ASP A 75 0.42 2.54 -10.31
C ASP A 75 -0.48 3.68 -10.82
N ILE A 76 -1.53 3.31 -11.56
CA ILE A 76 -2.50 4.24 -12.15
C ILE A 76 -3.71 4.44 -11.23
N PHE A 77 -4.25 3.35 -10.70
CA PHE A 77 -5.37 3.39 -9.77
C PHE A 77 -5.20 2.31 -8.72
N THR A 78 -5.09 2.73 -7.46
CA THR A 78 -4.79 1.82 -6.35
C THR A 78 -5.70 2.15 -5.18
N LEU A 79 -6.29 1.12 -4.58
CA LEU A 79 -7.02 1.17 -3.33
C LEU A 79 -6.44 0.12 -2.39
N GLU A 80 -5.85 0.56 -1.30
CA GLU A 80 -5.23 -0.31 -0.30
C GLU A 80 -5.80 -0.03 1.08
N GLY A 81 -5.83 -1.05 1.94
CA GLY A 81 -6.27 -0.95 3.31
C GLY A 81 -5.33 -1.66 4.27
N TYR A 82 -5.05 -1.06 5.41
CA TYR A 82 -4.29 -1.68 6.51
C TYR A 82 -4.62 -0.99 7.84
N VAL A 83 -4.14 -1.54 8.95
CA VAL A 83 -4.37 -0.98 10.29
C VAL A 83 -3.14 -0.20 10.76
N CYS A 84 -3.34 1.03 11.23
CA CYS A 84 -2.31 1.85 11.88
C CYS A 84 -2.87 2.43 13.19
N LYS A 85 -2.13 2.33 14.29
CA LYS A 85 -2.60 2.73 15.64
C LYS A 85 -3.98 2.16 16.04
N GLY A 86 -4.36 1.01 15.48
CA GLY A 86 -5.66 0.38 15.69
C GLY A 86 -6.82 0.96 14.88
N GLY A 87 -6.59 1.98 14.05
CA GLY A 87 -7.57 2.52 13.10
C GLY A 87 -7.44 1.89 11.71
N ASP A 88 -8.55 1.78 10.97
CA ASP A 88 -8.57 1.31 9.58
C ASP A 88 -8.13 2.46 8.65
N ILE A 89 -7.03 2.25 7.93
CA ILE A 89 -6.44 3.22 7.01
C ILE A 89 -6.74 2.80 5.58
N ARG A 90 -7.14 3.78 4.75
CA ARG A 90 -7.29 3.61 3.30
C ARG A 90 -6.32 4.51 2.55
N LEU A 91 -5.51 3.89 1.69
CA LEU A 91 -4.70 4.61 0.71
C LEU A 91 -5.40 4.56 -0.65
N ALA A 92 -5.49 5.72 -1.30
CA ALA A 92 -6.08 5.83 -2.64
C ALA A 92 -5.15 6.58 -3.59
N LYS A 93 -4.94 6.04 -4.79
CA LYS A 93 -4.22 6.68 -5.89
C LYS A 93 -5.12 6.76 -7.12
N ARG A 94 -5.15 7.91 -7.79
CA ARG A 94 -5.66 8.07 -9.16
C ARG A 94 -4.53 8.50 -10.08
N PHE A 95 -4.71 8.34 -11.37
CA PHE A 95 -3.67 8.60 -12.38
C PHE A 95 -3.26 10.08 -12.43
N ASP A 96 -4.20 10.97 -12.11
CA ASP A 96 -4.11 12.43 -12.16
C ASP A 96 -3.85 13.05 -10.78
N SER A 97 -3.47 12.25 -9.78
CA SER A 97 -3.42 12.72 -8.40
C SER A 97 -2.24 12.19 -7.60
N ASP A 98 -1.92 12.88 -6.52
CA ASP A 98 -1.14 12.33 -5.41
C ASP A 98 -1.87 11.14 -4.78
N TRP A 99 -1.16 10.40 -3.93
CA TRP A 99 -1.74 9.46 -2.99
C TRP A 99 -2.53 10.19 -1.93
N PHE A 100 -3.71 9.68 -1.60
CA PHE A 100 -4.57 10.17 -0.51
C PHE A 100 -4.55 9.16 0.63
N VAL A 101 -4.52 9.68 1.86
CA VAL A 101 -4.58 8.89 3.07
C VAL A 101 -5.87 9.23 3.82
N PHE A 102 -6.63 8.20 4.16
CA PHE A 102 -7.84 8.31 4.95
C PHE A 102 -7.77 7.40 6.17
N ALA A 103 -8.36 7.83 7.28
CA ALA A 103 -8.66 6.96 8.42
C ALA A 103 -10.17 6.82 8.58
N ALA A 104 -10.64 5.60 8.83
CA ALA A 104 -12.01 5.37 9.24
C ALA A 104 -12.24 5.98 10.63
N ASN A 105 -13.44 6.50 10.85
CA ASN A 105 -13.90 6.86 12.19
C ASN A 105 -14.13 5.61 13.05
N ASP A 106 -14.17 5.79 14.37
CA ASP A 106 -14.20 4.66 15.30
C ASP A 106 -15.51 3.85 15.22
N ASP A 107 -16.58 4.44 14.67
CA ASP A 107 -17.87 3.79 14.41
C ASP A 107 -18.00 3.19 12.99
N ALA A 108 -16.94 3.29 12.17
CA ALA A 108 -16.86 2.80 10.79
C ALA A 108 -17.95 3.33 9.84
N THR A 109 -18.57 4.47 10.15
CA THR A 109 -19.60 5.10 9.31
C THR A 109 -19.03 6.07 8.27
N GLY A 110 -17.76 6.45 8.39
CA GLY A 110 -17.13 7.46 7.55
C GLY A 110 -15.61 7.43 7.56
N TYR A 111 -15.02 8.30 6.75
CA TYR A 111 -13.57 8.45 6.62
C TYR A 111 -13.18 9.91 6.73
N ILE A 112 -12.11 10.18 7.47
CA ILE A 112 -11.46 11.48 7.51
C ILE A 112 -10.20 11.47 6.64
N LYS A 113 -9.99 12.53 5.86
CA LYS A 113 -8.75 12.69 5.09
C LYS A 113 -7.63 13.14 6.02
N LEU A 114 -6.56 12.35 6.10
CA LEU A 114 -5.38 12.67 6.89
C LEU A 114 -4.44 13.61 6.11
N GLY A 115 -4.15 13.28 4.84
CA GLY A 115 -3.19 14.02 4.03
C GLY A 115 -3.06 13.50 2.60
N THR A 116 -2.04 14.00 1.89
CA THR A 116 -1.65 13.54 0.55
C THR A 116 -0.13 13.46 0.42
N MET A 117 0.36 12.57 -0.46
CA MET A 117 1.78 12.45 -0.80
C MET A 117 1.97 12.14 -2.28
N LYS A 118 3.04 12.68 -2.87
CA LYS A 118 3.39 12.39 -4.26
C LYS A 118 3.70 10.90 -4.48
N ASP A 119 4.47 10.32 -3.57
CA ASP A 119 4.84 8.91 -3.57
C ASP A 119 3.97 8.11 -2.60
N ARG A 120 3.96 6.77 -2.72
CA ARG A 120 3.13 5.91 -1.88
C ARG A 120 3.53 6.07 -0.39
N PRO A 121 2.61 6.48 0.50
CA PRO A 121 2.91 6.67 1.92
C PRO A 121 3.42 5.39 2.59
N THR A 122 4.45 5.53 3.42
CA THR A 122 4.91 4.48 4.32
C THR A 122 4.04 4.41 5.58
N TYR A 123 4.22 3.35 6.37
CA TYR A 123 3.55 3.24 7.67
C TYR A 123 3.91 4.44 8.57
N GLN A 124 5.18 4.85 8.58
CA GLN A 124 5.67 5.97 9.40
C GLN A 124 5.09 7.31 8.95
N ASP A 125 4.90 7.50 7.64
CA ASP A 125 4.24 8.72 7.13
C ASP A 125 2.80 8.80 7.63
N VAL A 126 2.06 7.69 7.56
CA VAL A 126 0.68 7.63 8.05
C VAL A 126 0.59 7.79 9.56
N ASP A 127 1.54 7.21 10.30
CA ASP A 127 1.63 7.35 11.75
C ASP A 127 1.81 8.82 12.17
N GLY A 128 2.68 9.55 11.48
CA GLY A 128 2.86 10.99 11.68
C GLY A 128 1.63 11.80 11.29
N MET A 129 0.97 11.48 10.17
CA MET A 129 -0.28 12.16 9.77
C MET A 129 -1.41 11.95 10.79
N LEU A 130 -1.46 10.82 11.48
CA LEU A 130 -2.40 10.58 12.57
C LEU A 130 -2.08 11.46 13.77
N ASP A 131 -0.80 11.57 14.14
CA ASP A 131 -0.36 12.46 15.23
C ASP A 131 -0.65 13.92 14.95
N ASP A 132 -0.44 14.39 13.72
CA ASP A 132 -0.77 15.75 13.28
C ASP A 132 -2.27 16.06 13.38
N LYS A 133 -3.12 15.03 13.32
CA LYS A 133 -4.57 15.13 13.51
C LYS A 133 -5.00 14.91 14.96
N GLY A 134 -4.06 14.70 15.89
CA GLY A 134 -4.34 14.42 17.30
C GLY A 134 -4.91 13.04 17.56
N ILE A 135 -4.71 12.10 16.63
CA ILE A 135 -5.29 10.76 16.66
C ILE A 135 -4.29 9.80 17.31
N GLY A 136 -4.46 9.59 18.61
CA GLY A 136 -3.67 8.64 19.40
C GLY A 136 -4.07 7.18 19.16
N LEU A 137 -3.46 6.25 19.91
CA LEU A 137 -3.74 4.80 19.83
C LEU A 137 -5.20 4.47 20.19
N LYS A 138 -5.79 3.46 19.53
CA LYS A 138 -7.20 3.07 19.75
C LYS A 138 -7.55 2.82 21.21
N TYR A 139 -6.72 2.09 21.96
CA TYR A 139 -7.00 1.87 23.38
C TYR A 139 -7.06 3.19 24.17
N ALA A 140 -6.20 4.17 23.87
CA ALA A 140 -6.22 5.46 24.54
C ALA A 140 -7.51 6.25 24.21
N ARG A 141 -8.00 6.13 22.98
CA ARG A 141 -9.30 6.71 22.56
C ARG A 141 -10.47 6.01 23.26
N ASP A 142 -10.43 4.69 23.36
CA ASP A 142 -11.47 3.89 24.01
C ASP A 142 -11.58 4.19 25.52
N PHE A 143 -10.46 4.46 26.18
CA PHE A 143 -10.42 4.88 27.59
C PHE A 143 -10.60 6.40 27.80
N GLY A 144 -10.88 7.17 26.73
CA GLY A 144 -11.12 8.62 26.82
C GLY A 144 -9.87 9.46 27.13
N MET A 145 -8.67 8.89 26.96
CA MET A 145 -7.40 9.59 27.14
C MET A 145 -7.02 10.44 25.94
N THR A 146 -7.58 10.15 24.76
CA THR A 146 -7.43 10.93 23.52
C THR A 146 -8.77 11.06 22.78
N PRO A 147 -8.96 12.08 21.92
CA PRO A 147 -10.19 12.28 21.16
C PRO A 147 -10.51 11.09 20.24
N LYS A 148 -11.80 10.76 20.10
CA LYS A 148 -12.29 9.79 19.10
C LYS A 148 -12.33 10.41 17.70
N ILE A 149 -12.24 9.54 16.70
CA ILE A 149 -12.40 9.88 15.28
C ILE A 149 -13.85 9.70 14.86
#